data_AF-A0A7S1AWX6-F1
#
_entry.id   AF-A0A7S1AWX6-F1
#
_cell.length_a   1.000
_cell.length_b   1.000
_cell.length_c   1.000
_cell.angle_alpha   90.00
_cell.angle_beta   90.00
_cell.angle_gamma   90.00
#
_symmetry.space_group_name_H-M   'P 1'
#
loop_
_entity.id
_entity.type
_entity.pdbx_description
1 polymer ?
#
loop_
_entity_poly.entity_id
_entity_poly.type
_entity_poly.pdbx_seq_one_letter_code
_entity_poly.pdbx_strand_id
1 'polypeptide(L)'
;ILAQDCSFPSALSRPSHQVLVMTNREQDVYFAKLAEQAERYDEMAEYMQRVGEQPAELSVEERNLLSVAYKNAVGSRRAAWRIITSVEQKEKTKGNEQQATYARGYVA
;
A
#
# COMPACT_ATOMS: atom_id res chain seq x y z
N ILE A 1 -4.82 -46.98 -11.11
CA ILE A 1 -6.07 -47.54 -11.68
C ILE A 1 -6.96 -47.80 -10.46
N LEU A 2 -7.85 -46.92 -10.02
CA LEU A 2 -8.91 -46.20 -10.72
C LEU A 2 -9.13 -44.80 -10.12
N ALA A 3 -9.50 -43.87 -10.99
CA ALA A 3 -10.20 -42.63 -10.66
C ALA A 3 -11.68 -42.94 -10.37
N GLN A 4 -12.29 -42.25 -9.39
CA GLN A 4 -13.73 -42.13 -9.10
C GLN A 4 -13.83 -41.36 -7.76
N ASP A 5 -14.52 -40.23 -7.56
CA ASP A 5 -15.43 -39.45 -8.37
C ASP A 5 -15.40 -38.00 -7.86
N CYS A 6 -15.11 -37.04 -8.76
CA CYS A 6 -15.39 -35.64 -8.55
C CYS A 6 -16.91 -35.42 -8.71
N SER A 7 -17.66 -35.45 -7.61
CA SER A 7 -19.05 -34.96 -7.58
C SER A 7 -19.10 -33.69 -6.75
N PHE A 8 -18.91 -32.55 -7.42
CA PHE A 8 -19.22 -31.24 -6.85
C PHE A 8 -20.74 -31.10 -6.82
N PRO A 9 -21.41 -30.98 -5.66
CA PRO A 9 -22.84 -30.74 -5.63
C PRO A 9 -23.14 -29.33 -6.15
N SER A 10 -23.77 -29.29 -7.32
CA SER A 10 -24.32 -28.11 -7.96
C SER A 10 -25.60 -27.68 -7.22
N ALA A 11 -25.49 -26.80 -6.22
CA ALA A 11 -26.58 -25.90 -5.79
C ALA A 11 -26.14 -25.05 -4.59
N LEU A 12 -25.34 -24.03 -4.84
CA LEU A 12 -25.44 -22.79 -4.06
C LEU A 12 -25.80 -21.71 -5.06
N SER A 13 -27.08 -21.39 -5.13
CA SER A 13 -27.55 -20.14 -5.71
C SER A 13 -26.81 -19.02 -5.00
N ARG A 14 -25.74 -18.53 -5.64
CA ARG A 14 -25.02 -17.35 -5.18
C ARG A 14 -26.08 -16.27 -5.00
N PRO A 15 -26.27 -15.72 -3.78
CA PRO A 15 -27.14 -14.57 -3.66
C PRO A 15 -26.58 -13.52 -4.59
N SER A 16 -27.41 -13.01 -5.49
CA SER A 16 -27.12 -11.87 -6.35
C SER A 16 -26.55 -10.79 -5.44
N HIS A 17 -25.23 -10.63 -5.41
CA HIS A 17 -24.61 -9.53 -4.71
C HIS A 17 -25.23 -8.29 -5.33
N GLN A 18 -26.13 -7.65 -4.57
CA GLN A 18 -26.53 -6.28 -4.87
C GLN A 18 -25.21 -5.54 -4.95
N VAL A 19 -24.81 -5.16 -6.16
CA VAL A 19 -23.66 -4.28 -6.37
C VAL A 19 -24.12 -2.96 -5.78
N LEU A 20 -23.83 -2.78 -4.50
CA LEU A 20 -23.99 -1.52 -3.82
C LEU A 20 -23.15 -0.53 -4.65
N VAL A 21 -23.81 0.38 -5.35
CA VAL A 21 -23.12 1.43 -6.11
C VAL A 21 -22.52 2.36 -5.04
N MET A 22 -21.33 2.00 -4.57
CA MET A 22 -20.54 2.86 -3.70
C MET A 22 -20.17 4.09 -4.50
N THR A 23 -20.31 5.26 -3.88
CA THR A 23 -19.77 6.47 -4.51
C THR A 23 -18.25 6.31 -4.64
N ASN A 24 -17.64 6.91 -5.67
CA ASN A 24 -16.18 6.84 -5.86
C ASN A 24 -15.42 7.23 -4.57
N ARG A 25 -15.96 8.19 -3.80
CA ARG A 25 -15.41 8.60 -2.49
C ARG A 25 -15.45 7.50 -1.45
N GLU A 26 -16.62 6.90 -1.22
CA GLU A 26 -16.76 5.84 -0.20
C GLU A 26 -15.91 4.62 -0.57
N GLN A 27 -15.78 4.33 -1.86
CA GLN A 27 -14.90 3.29 -2.36
C GLN A 27 -13.42 3.61 -2.08
N ASP A 28 -12.97 4.82 -2.39
CA ASP A 28 -11.58 5.24 -2.11
C ASP A 28 -11.29 5.23 -0.59
N VAL A 29 -12.22 5.69 0.25
CA VAL A 29 -12.07 5.64 1.72
C VAL A 29 -12.02 4.19 2.22
N TYR A 30 -12.86 3.30 1.68
CA TYR A 30 -12.83 1.89 2.03
C TYR A 30 -11.51 1.22 1.63
N PHE A 31 -11.01 1.52 0.43
CA PHE A 31 -9.70 1.02 -0.02
C PHE A 31 -8.54 1.60 0.79
N ALA A 32 -8.60 2.85 1.21
CA ALA A 32 -7.62 3.43 2.12
C ALA A 32 -7.57 2.68 3.45
N LYS A 33 -8.73 2.31 4.03
CA LYS A 33 -8.79 1.50 5.26
C LYS A 33 -8.22 0.09 5.05
N LEU A 34 -8.48 -0.55 3.91
CA LEU A 34 -7.88 -1.85 3.58
C LEU A 34 -6.36 -1.73 3.42
N ALA A 35 -5.89 -0.68 2.75
CA ALA A 35 -4.47 -0.41 2.55
C ALA A 35 -3.75 -0.13 3.89
N GLU A 36 -4.40 0.56 4.82
CA GLU A 36 -3.92 0.76 6.20
C GLU A 36 -3.69 -0.58 6.91
N GLN A 37 -4.68 -1.49 6.88
CA GLN A 37 -4.56 -2.82 7.50
C GLN A 37 -3.48 -3.70 6.85
N ALA A 38 -3.17 -3.45 5.57
CA ALA A 38 -2.11 -4.13 4.84
C ALA A 38 -0.74 -3.44 4.95
N GLU A 39 -0.65 -2.32 5.69
CA GLU A 39 0.55 -1.46 5.78
C GLU A 39 1.05 -0.95 4.41
N ARG A 40 0.17 -0.88 3.41
CA ARG A 40 0.46 -0.39 2.05
C ARG A 40 0.20 1.11 1.95
N TYR A 41 1.01 1.89 2.64
CA TYR A 41 0.78 3.34 2.82
C TYR A 41 0.94 4.18 1.54
N ASP A 42 1.68 3.70 0.54
CA ASP A 42 1.79 4.38 -0.76
C ASP A 42 0.45 4.37 -1.51
N GLU A 43 -0.21 3.21 -1.57
CA GLU A 43 -1.56 3.09 -2.16
C GLU A 43 -2.61 3.78 -1.30
N MET A 44 -2.49 3.70 0.03
CA MET A 44 -3.35 4.46 0.93
C MET A 44 -3.29 5.96 0.62
N ALA A 45 -2.10 6.49 0.32
CA ALA A 45 -1.93 7.90 -0.04
C ALA A 45 -2.58 8.21 -1.39
N GLU A 46 -2.50 7.33 -2.39
CA GLU A 46 -3.17 7.49 -3.68
C GLU A 46 -4.70 7.56 -3.53
N TYR A 47 -5.30 6.66 -2.75
CA TYR A 47 -6.75 6.69 -2.51
C TYR A 47 -7.17 7.96 -1.75
N MET A 48 -6.44 8.33 -0.69
CA MET A 48 -6.76 9.53 0.08
C MET A 48 -6.51 10.83 -0.69
N GLN A 49 -5.60 10.83 -1.65
CA GLN A 49 -5.42 11.95 -2.59
C GLN A 49 -6.66 12.15 -3.45
N ARG A 50 -7.22 11.08 -4.03
CA ARG A 50 -8.47 11.15 -4.82
C ARG A 50 -9.65 11.67 -4.00
N VAL A 51 -9.74 11.27 -2.72
CA VAL A 51 -10.76 11.80 -1.79
C VAL A 51 -10.57 13.30 -1.55
N GLY A 52 -9.32 13.78 -1.47
CA GLY A 52 -8.98 15.18 -1.29
C GLY A 52 -9.12 16.07 -2.53
N GLU A 53 -9.05 15.49 -3.74
CA GLU A 53 -9.26 16.20 -5.01
C GLU A 53 -10.75 16.49 -5.30
N GLN A 54 -11.66 15.80 -4.60
CA GLN A 54 -13.09 16.05 -4.73
C GLN A 54 -13.49 17.36 -4.03
N PRO A 55 -14.48 18.11 -4.56
CA PRO A 55 -14.85 19.43 -4.06
C PRO A 55 -15.57 19.43 -2.69
N ALA A 56 -15.64 18.29 -2.01
CA ALA A 56 -16.30 18.13 -0.72
C ALA A 56 -15.30 18.29 0.43
N GLU A 57 -15.71 18.99 1.49
CA GLU A 57 -14.89 19.12 2.70
C GLU A 57 -14.57 17.74 3.30
N LEU A 58 -13.32 17.55 3.71
CA LEU A 58 -12.89 16.33 4.38
C LEU A 58 -13.55 16.24 5.77
N SER A 59 -14.01 15.04 6.14
CA SER A 59 -14.40 14.74 7.50
C SER A 59 -13.18 14.64 8.42
N VAL A 60 -13.41 14.61 9.74
CA VAL A 60 -12.34 14.40 10.73
C VAL A 60 -11.64 13.05 10.48
N GLU A 61 -12.41 12.02 10.16
CA GLU A 61 -11.90 10.68 9.86
C GLU A 61 -11.02 10.67 8.61
N GLU A 62 -11.49 11.28 7.52
CA GLU A 62 -10.75 11.36 6.26
C GLU A 62 -9.45 12.16 6.40
N ARG A 63 -9.47 13.27 7.17
CA ARG A 63 -8.23 14.01 7.49
C ARG A 63 -7.23 13.16 8.28
N ASN A 64 -7.71 12.32 9.20
CA ASN A 64 -6.84 11.42 9.95
C ASN A 64 -6.22 10.36 9.01
N LEU A 65 -7.04 9.74 8.16
CA LEU A 65 -6.57 8.77 7.16
C LEU A 65 -5.53 9.39 6.22
N LEU A 66 -5.77 10.61 5.74
CA LEU A 66 -4.81 11.35 4.90
C LEU A 66 -3.48 11.57 5.62
N SER A 67 -3.55 11.96 6.91
CA SER A 67 -2.36 12.18 7.74
C SER A 67 -1.58 10.89 7.98
N VAL A 68 -2.27 9.79 8.29
CA VAL A 68 -1.68 8.46 8.51
C VAL A 68 -1.00 7.98 7.24
N ALA A 69 -1.67 8.08 6.09
CA ALA A 69 -1.14 7.65 4.80
C ALA A 69 0.19 8.33 4.46
N TYR A 70 0.21 9.66 4.40
CA TYR A 70 1.42 10.40 4.03
C TYR A 70 2.52 10.32 5.08
N LYS A 71 2.19 10.37 6.38
CA LYS A 71 3.19 10.25 7.46
C LYS A 71 3.93 8.93 7.38
N ASN A 72 3.21 7.83 7.16
CA ASN A 72 3.81 6.50 7.11
C ASN A 72 4.52 6.26 5.78
N ALA A 73 3.96 6.66 4.65
CA ALA A 73 4.63 6.53 3.35
C ALA A 73 6.00 7.23 3.33
N VAL A 74 6.06 8.50 3.79
CA VAL A 74 7.32 9.22 3.92
C VAL A 74 8.19 8.65 5.04
N GLY A 75 7.60 8.17 6.13
CA GLY A 75 8.29 7.49 7.23
C GLY A 75 9.09 6.29 6.77
N SER A 76 8.45 5.39 6.02
CA SER A 76 9.06 4.20 5.41
C SER A 76 10.17 4.58 4.43
N ARG A 77 9.95 5.57 3.56
CA ARG A 77 11.01 6.10 2.66
C ARG A 77 12.21 6.63 3.43
N ARG A 78 12.01 7.42 4.50
CA ARG A 78 13.12 7.91 5.33
C ARG A 78 13.85 6.79 6.07
N ALA A 79 13.13 5.76 6.52
CA ALA A 79 13.75 4.60 7.14
C ALA A 79 14.64 3.84 6.15
N ALA A 80 14.12 3.59 4.94
CA ALA A 80 14.89 2.99 3.84
C ALA A 80 16.13 3.83 3.52
N TRP A 81 15.98 5.15 3.32
CA TRP A 81 17.10 6.06 3.07
C TRP A 81 18.20 5.94 4.14
N ARG A 82 17.84 6.00 5.43
CA ARG A 82 18.81 5.87 6.53
C ARG A 82 19.57 4.55 6.50
N ILE A 83 18.88 3.45 6.20
CA ILE A 83 19.50 2.13 6.08
C ILE A 83 20.51 2.14 4.93
N ILE A 84 20.09 2.63 3.76
CA ILE A 84 20.94 2.62 2.56
C ILE A 84 22.18 3.50 2.76
N THR A 85 22.03 4.71 3.32
CA THR A 85 23.16 5.58 3.66
C THR A 85 24.10 4.93 4.69
N SER A 86 23.55 4.20 5.68
CA SER A 86 24.37 3.46 6.64
C SER A 86 25.16 2.33 5.98
N VAL A 87 24.54 1.61 5.04
CA VAL A 87 25.20 0.54 4.27
C VAL A 87 26.29 1.12 3.37
N GLU A 88 26.00 2.19 2.63
CA GLU A 88 26.98 2.89 1.80
C GLU A 88 28.21 3.28 2.62
N GLN A 89 28.01 3.88 3.79
CA GLN A 89 29.11 4.30 4.66
C GLN A 89 29.92 3.10 5.19
N LYS A 90 29.25 2.00 5.57
CA LYS A 90 29.93 0.77 6.01
C LYS A 90 30.79 0.16 4.91
N GLU A 91 30.31 0.14 3.67
CA GLU A 91 31.07 -0.40 2.54
C GLU A 91 32.26 0.49 2.17
N LYS A 92 32.12 1.82 2.25
CA LYS A 92 33.27 2.74 2.12
C LYS A 92 34.36 2.47 3.14
N THR A 93 34.01 2.28 4.42
CA THR A 93 34.99 2.00 5.48
C THR A 93 35.74 0.70 5.27
N LYS A 94 35.12 -0.29 4.60
CA LYS A 94 35.77 -1.57 4.25
C LYS A 94 36.68 -1.48 3.01
N GLY A 95 36.66 -0.36 2.28
CA GLY A 95 37.37 -0.22 1.00
C GLY A 95 36.62 -0.79 -0.21
N ASN A 96 35.34 -1.15 -0.05
CA ASN A 96 34.52 -1.74 -1.11
C ASN A 96 33.85 -0.64 -1.97
N GLU A 97 34.64 0.03 -2.81
CA GLU A 97 34.18 1.20 -3.58
C GLU A 97 33.05 0.88 -4.58
N GLN A 98 33.07 -0.32 -5.18
CA GLN A 98 32.03 -0.74 -6.13
C GLN A 98 30.68 -0.93 -5.43
N GLN A 99 30.66 -1.60 -4.28
CA GLN A 99 29.46 -1.86 -3.49
C GLN A 99 28.90 -0.57 -2.90
N ALA A 100 29.78 0.37 -2.48
CA ALA A 100 29.37 1.71 -2.08
C ALA A 100 28.70 2.46 -3.25
N THR A 101 29.22 2.31 -4.47
CA THR A 101 28.63 2.91 -5.68
C THR A 101 27.25 2.31 -5.99
N TYR A 102 27.09 0.99 -5.88
CA TYR A 102 25.77 0.34 -6.03
C TYR A 102 24.77 0.80 -4.98
N ALA A 103 25.18 0.90 -3.71
CA ALA A 103 24.33 1.37 -2.63
C ALA A 103 23.86 2.82 -2.87
N ARG A 104 24.73 3.69 -3.38
CA ARG A 104 24.37 5.06 -3.75
C ARG A 104 23.41 5.11 -4.94
N GLY A 105 23.65 4.30 -5.96
CA GLY A 105 22.82 4.27 -7.18
C GLY A 105 21.40 3.77 -6.94
N TYR A 106 21.16 2.99 -5.89
CA TYR A 106 19.83 2.49 -5.54
C TYR A 106 18.84 3.58 -5.09
N VAL A 107 19.34 4.74 -4.63
CA VAL A 107 18.49 5.83 -4.09
C VAL A 107 18.35 7.02 -5.02
N ALA A 108 19.04 7.01 -6.17
CA ALA A 108 19.06 8.08 -7.16
C ALA A 108 17.92 7.97 -8.18
#